data_AF-A0A523KUF4-F1
#
_entry.id   AF-A0A523KUF4-F1
#
_cell.length_a   1.000
_cell.length_b   1.000
_cell.length_c   1.000
_cell.angle_alpha   90.00
_cell.angle_beta   90.00
_cell.angle_gamma   90.00
#
_symmetry.space_group_name_H-M   'P 1'
#
loop_
_entity.id
_entity.type
_entity.pdbx_description
1 polymer ?
#
loop_
_entity_poly.entity_id
_entity_poly.type
_entity_poly.pdbx_seq_one_letter_code
_entity_poly.pdbx_strand_id
1 'polypeptide(L)'
;MSNKPSYLGLLNAIAVGESRGYQLLSTWAGCTRDAELAKVLNVIALREQEHAAAFEKRICELGYSVRRKDDPAFDARLEAAGSAISDRKKFKKVLGFSKKNASKKNADARNQPDQFANFFNDPNIDIQTGALLGRFIAEERDSGRHLRGAYESLNGRAASAPEGEGRELDQICARLDSLTATIEELKAARSG
;
A
#
# COMPACT_ATOMS: atom_id res chain seq x y z
N MET A 1 11.83 -31.39 -26.90
CA MET A 1 10.76 -30.40 -26.71
C MET A 1 10.81 -29.94 -25.27
N SER A 2 11.06 -28.66 -24.99
CA SER A 2 11.07 -28.16 -23.61
C SER A 2 9.62 -28.12 -23.12
N ASN A 3 9.29 -28.98 -22.16
CA ASN A 3 7.99 -28.94 -21.51
C ASN A 3 7.83 -27.59 -20.80
N LYS A 4 6.60 -27.06 -20.80
CA LYS A 4 6.27 -25.83 -20.09
C LYS A 4 6.70 -25.93 -18.62
N PRO A 5 7.49 -24.98 -18.09
CA PRO A 5 7.87 -25.01 -16.68
C PRO A 5 6.65 -24.97 -15.77
N SER A 6 6.61 -25.86 -14.78
CA SER A 6 5.50 -25.99 -13.82
C SER A 6 5.33 -24.73 -12.96
N TYR A 7 6.42 -24.03 -12.66
CA TYR A 7 6.42 -22.76 -11.92
C TYR A 7 6.07 -21.52 -12.77
N LEU A 8 5.83 -21.64 -14.09
CA LEU A 8 5.54 -20.48 -14.94
C LEU A 8 4.28 -19.71 -14.48
N GLY A 9 3.28 -20.44 -13.98
CA GLY A 9 2.06 -19.83 -13.42
C GLY A 9 2.35 -18.95 -12.20
N LEU A 10 3.26 -19.38 -11.34
CA LEU A 10 3.70 -18.62 -10.17
C LEU A 10 4.42 -17.33 -10.61
N LEU A 11 5.39 -17.42 -11.52
CA LEU A 11 6.12 -16.24 -12.01
C LEU A 11 5.18 -15.22 -12.64
N ASN A 12 4.21 -15.69 -13.43
CA ASN A 12 3.22 -14.81 -14.04
C ASN A 12 2.34 -14.11 -12.99
N ALA A 13 1.92 -14.84 -11.95
CA ALA A 13 1.13 -14.27 -10.86
C ALA A 13 1.91 -13.18 -10.12
N ILE A 14 3.20 -13.39 -9.86
CA ILE A 14 4.07 -12.41 -9.23
C ILE A 14 4.22 -11.19 -10.15
N ALA A 15 4.66 -11.35 -11.41
CA ALA A 15 4.84 -10.23 -12.34
C ALA A 15 3.59 -9.32 -12.46
N VAL A 16 2.40 -9.91 -12.51
CA VAL A 16 1.13 -9.17 -12.54
C VAL A 16 0.81 -8.51 -11.20
N GLY A 17 1.02 -9.23 -10.10
CA GLY A 17 0.81 -8.73 -8.74
C GLY A 17 1.67 -7.51 -8.43
N GLU A 18 2.97 -7.62 -8.66
CA GLU A 18 3.97 -6.57 -8.42
C GLU A 18 3.73 -5.35 -9.32
N SER A 19 3.38 -5.57 -10.60
CA SER A 19 3.03 -4.47 -11.52
C SER A 19 1.82 -3.66 -11.02
N ARG A 20 0.88 -4.32 -10.33
CA ARG A 20 -0.28 -3.67 -9.70
C ARG A 20 0.08 -3.04 -8.35
N GLY A 21 0.90 -3.70 -7.54
CA GLY A 21 1.42 -3.15 -6.29
C GLY A 21 2.14 -1.83 -6.51
N TYR A 22 3.02 -1.77 -7.51
CA TYR A 22 3.65 -0.52 -7.95
C TYR A 22 2.63 0.58 -8.24
N GLN A 23 1.58 0.30 -9.03
CA GLN A 23 0.56 1.29 -9.37
C GLN A 23 -0.17 1.80 -8.13
N LEU A 24 -0.62 0.90 -7.25
CA LEU A 24 -1.32 1.28 -6.02
C LEU A 24 -0.45 2.15 -5.11
N LEU A 25 0.79 1.74 -4.89
CA LEU A 25 1.70 2.40 -3.95
C LEU A 25 2.21 3.73 -4.50
N SER A 26 2.56 3.81 -5.79
CA SER A 26 3.01 5.06 -6.43
C SER A 26 1.88 6.09 -6.50
N THR A 27 0.66 5.68 -6.87
CA THR A 27 -0.53 6.55 -6.85
C THR A 27 -0.80 7.07 -5.44
N TRP A 28 -0.70 6.21 -4.42
CA TRP A 28 -0.88 6.65 -3.04
C TRP A 28 0.24 7.59 -2.58
N ALA A 29 1.50 7.26 -2.85
CA ALA A 29 2.63 8.11 -2.50
C ALA A 29 2.51 9.53 -3.08
N GLY A 30 1.99 9.65 -4.31
CA GLY A 30 1.78 10.93 -4.98
C GLY A 30 0.66 11.80 -4.40
N CYS A 31 -0.20 11.27 -3.51
CA CYS A 31 -1.33 12.04 -2.96
C CYS A 31 -1.45 12.05 -1.44
N THR A 32 -0.63 11.27 -0.71
CA THR A 32 -0.59 11.38 0.76
C THR A 32 0.02 12.72 1.19
N ARG A 33 -0.43 13.24 2.33
CA ARG A 33 0.14 14.44 2.97
C ARG A 33 1.20 14.09 4.02
N ASP A 34 1.36 12.83 4.40
CA ASP A 34 2.38 12.40 5.34
C ASP A 34 3.68 12.10 4.57
N ALA A 35 4.66 13.00 4.69
CA ALA A 35 5.93 12.90 3.99
C ALA A 35 6.73 11.64 4.36
N GLU A 36 6.62 11.14 5.58
CA GLU A 36 7.30 9.91 6.00
C GLU A 36 6.62 8.68 5.41
N LEU A 37 5.28 8.69 5.36
CA LEU A 37 4.54 7.65 4.64
C LEU A 37 4.90 7.66 3.15
N ALA A 38 4.95 8.83 2.52
CA ALA A 38 5.31 8.95 1.10
C ALA A 38 6.69 8.33 0.81
N LYS A 39 7.70 8.58 1.66
CA LYS A 39 9.02 7.96 1.53
C LYS A 39 8.96 6.44 1.60
N VAL A 40 8.24 5.89 2.58
CA VAL A 40 8.08 4.43 2.73
C VAL A 40 7.38 3.84 1.51
N LEU A 41 6.27 4.44 1.07
CA LEU A 41 5.52 3.97 -0.09
C LEU A 41 6.38 4.02 -1.37
N ASN A 42 7.18 5.06 -1.57
CA ASN A 42 8.07 5.19 -2.73
C ASN A 42 9.14 4.09 -2.78
N VAL A 43 9.79 3.79 -1.65
CA VAL A 43 10.79 2.71 -1.59
C VAL A 43 10.17 1.37 -1.98
N ILE A 44 8.97 1.08 -1.48
CA ILE A 44 8.30 -0.19 -1.77
C ILE A 44 7.78 -0.21 -3.21
N ALA A 45 7.19 0.89 -3.69
CA ALA A 45 6.75 1.00 -5.08
C ALA A 45 7.91 0.71 -6.05
N LEU A 46 9.10 1.25 -5.80
CA LEU A 46 10.28 0.97 -6.63
C LEU A 46 10.67 -0.52 -6.60
N ARG A 47 10.60 -1.18 -5.44
CA ARG A 47 10.84 -2.62 -5.35
C ARG A 47 9.83 -3.42 -6.17
N GLU A 48 8.55 -3.08 -6.08
CA GLU A 48 7.48 -3.77 -6.82
C GLU A 48 7.65 -3.55 -8.33
N GLN A 49 8.10 -2.38 -8.75
CA GLN A 49 8.46 -2.12 -10.14
C GLN A 49 9.64 -2.99 -10.60
N GLU A 50 10.71 -3.06 -9.79
CA GLU A 50 11.86 -3.92 -10.07
C GLU A 50 11.47 -5.39 -10.12
N HIS A 51 10.64 -5.86 -9.19
CA HIS A 51 10.15 -7.24 -9.16
C HIS A 51 9.34 -7.56 -10.40
N ALA A 52 8.35 -6.72 -10.73
CA ALA A 52 7.52 -6.89 -11.93
C ALA A 52 8.41 -7.06 -13.18
N ALA A 53 9.39 -6.17 -13.36
CA ALA A 53 10.32 -6.22 -14.48
C ALA A 53 11.23 -7.46 -14.44
N ALA A 54 11.74 -7.85 -13.26
CA ALA A 54 12.63 -9.00 -13.11
C ALA A 54 11.90 -10.33 -13.40
N PHE A 55 10.66 -10.49 -12.93
CA PHE A 55 9.85 -11.66 -13.23
C PHE A 55 9.38 -11.68 -14.69
N GLU A 56 9.00 -10.53 -15.27
CA GLU A 56 8.69 -10.43 -16.69
C GLU A 56 9.89 -10.82 -17.57
N LYS A 57 11.09 -10.29 -17.26
CA LYS A 57 12.35 -10.69 -17.89
C LYS A 57 12.56 -12.20 -17.80
N ARG A 58 12.38 -12.79 -16.62
CA ARG A 58 12.58 -14.23 -16.43
C ARG A 58 11.60 -15.07 -17.26
N ILE A 59 10.34 -14.64 -17.35
CA ILE A 59 9.33 -15.28 -18.19
C ILE A 59 9.74 -15.23 -19.68
N CYS A 60 10.28 -14.09 -20.14
CA CYS A 60 10.81 -13.95 -21.50
C CYS A 60 12.01 -14.86 -21.77
N GLU A 61 12.95 -14.96 -20.84
CA GLU A 61 14.11 -15.86 -20.95
C GLU A 61 13.70 -17.33 -21.07
N LEU A 62 12.56 -17.71 -20.48
CA LEU A 62 11.97 -19.06 -20.59
C LEU A 62 11.19 -19.28 -21.90
N GLY A 63 11.12 -18.26 -22.78
CA GLY A 63 10.40 -18.33 -24.06
C GLY A 63 8.90 -18.04 -23.96
N TYR A 64 8.45 -17.36 -22.90
CA TYR A 64 7.05 -17.02 -22.67
C TYR A 64 6.84 -15.50 -22.52
N SER A 65 5.59 -15.09 -22.36
CA SER A 65 5.22 -13.70 -22.09
C SER A 65 4.25 -13.61 -20.92
N VAL A 66 4.26 -12.47 -20.22
CA VAL A 66 3.32 -12.18 -19.13
C VAL A 66 1.90 -12.12 -19.69
N ARG A 67 0.99 -12.84 -19.04
CA ARG A 67 -0.45 -12.84 -19.30
C ARG A 67 -1.16 -12.07 -18.21
N ARG A 68 -1.71 -10.93 -18.59
CA ARG A 68 -2.55 -10.11 -17.71
C ARG A 68 -4.00 -10.56 -17.84
N LYS A 69 -4.70 -10.59 -16.70
CA LYS A 69 -6.15 -10.81 -16.64
C LYS A 69 -6.79 -9.63 -15.92
N ASP A 70 -7.91 -9.16 -16.43
CA ASP A 70 -8.66 -8.08 -15.81
C ASP A 70 -9.07 -8.44 -14.37
N ASP A 71 -8.99 -7.43 -13.50
CA ASP A 71 -9.36 -7.54 -12.09
C ASP A 71 -10.14 -6.28 -11.71
N PRO A 72 -11.48 -6.29 -11.78
CA PRO A 72 -12.28 -5.11 -11.42
C PRO A 72 -12.05 -4.64 -9.97
N ALA A 73 -11.62 -5.54 -9.07
CA ALA A 73 -11.28 -5.16 -7.71
C ALA A 73 -9.94 -4.41 -7.63
N PHE A 74 -9.07 -4.54 -8.64
CA PHE A 74 -7.88 -3.69 -8.76
C PHE A 74 -8.25 -2.24 -9.05
N ASP A 75 -9.17 -1.99 -9.99
CA ASP A 75 -9.56 -0.63 -10.37
C ASP A 75 -10.15 0.13 -9.16
N ALA A 76 -11.02 -0.52 -8.40
CA ALA A 76 -11.58 0.06 -7.16
C ALA A 76 -10.50 0.34 -6.09
N ARG A 77 -9.46 -0.49 -6.02
CA ARG A 77 -8.31 -0.25 -5.11
C ARG A 77 -7.44 0.90 -5.60
N LEU A 78 -7.23 1.03 -6.91
CA LEU A 78 -6.45 2.10 -7.51
C LEU A 78 -7.14 3.45 -7.34
N GLU A 79 -8.45 3.50 -7.56
CA GLU A 79 -9.27 4.68 -7.25
C GLU A 79 -9.15 5.06 -5.77
N ALA A 80 -9.28 4.09 -4.86
CA ALA A 80 -9.13 4.33 -3.44
C ALA A 80 -7.72 4.85 -3.08
N ALA A 81 -6.67 4.34 -3.73
CA ALA A 81 -5.28 4.78 -3.53
C ALA A 81 -5.09 6.25 -3.89
N GLY A 82 -5.69 6.72 -4.98
CA GLY A 82 -5.63 8.12 -5.43
C GLY A 82 -6.62 9.07 -4.76
N SER A 83 -7.61 8.54 -4.04
CA SER A 83 -8.67 9.36 -3.42
C SER A 83 -8.20 10.19 -2.21
N ALA A 84 -9.04 11.14 -1.79
CA ALA A 84 -8.81 11.97 -0.59
C ALA A 84 -9.14 11.27 0.75
N ILE A 85 -9.49 9.97 0.76
CA ILE A 85 -9.75 9.26 2.02
C ILE A 85 -8.46 9.16 2.84
N SER A 86 -8.58 9.12 4.17
CA SER A 86 -7.40 9.09 5.04
C SER A 86 -6.51 7.87 4.79
N ASP A 87 -5.20 8.04 5.00
CA ASP A 87 -4.21 6.98 4.81
C ASP A 87 -4.55 5.72 5.61
N ARG A 88 -5.08 5.87 6.84
CA ARG A 88 -5.57 4.74 7.63
C ARG A 88 -6.68 3.95 6.94
N LYS A 89 -7.60 4.63 6.24
CA LYS A 89 -8.64 3.96 5.42
C LYS A 89 -8.04 3.33 4.18
N LYS A 90 -7.02 3.95 3.55
CA LYS A 90 -6.29 3.36 2.40
C LYS A 90 -5.55 2.09 2.78
N PHE A 91 -4.87 2.04 3.93
CA PHE A 91 -4.26 0.79 4.46
C PHE A 91 -5.26 -0.36 4.49
N LYS A 92 -6.50 -0.11 4.92
CA LYS A 92 -7.56 -1.13 4.93
C LYS A 92 -8.09 -1.46 3.53
N LYS A 93 -8.42 -0.45 2.72
CA LYS A 93 -9.09 -0.64 1.42
C LYS A 93 -8.14 -1.13 0.31
N VAL A 94 -6.92 -0.60 0.27
CA VAL A 94 -5.92 -0.86 -0.76
C VAL A 94 -5.11 -2.12 -0.42
N LEU A 95 -4.63 -2.23 0.83
CA LEU A 95 -3.72 -3.29 1.26
C LEU A 95 -4.36 -4.37 2.16
N GLY A 96 -5.64 -4.23 2.53
CA GLY A 96 -6.31 -5.19 3.42
C GLY A 96 -5.78 -5.19 4.86
N PHE A 97 -5.03 -4.16 5.28
CA PHE A 97 -4.56 -4.03 6.65
C PHE A 97 -5.75 -3.85 7.60
N SER A 98 -5.89 -4.74 8.56
CA SER A 98 -6.90 -4.65 9.61
C SER A 98 -6.25 -4.84 10.98
N LYS A 99 -6.82 -4.22 12.03
CA LYS A 99 -6.35 -4.42 13.41
C LYS A 99 -6.25 -5.91 13.79
N LYS A 100 -7.14 -6.76 13.26
CA LYS A 100 -7.11 -8.23 13.45
C LYS A 100 -5.92 -8.90 12.76
N ASN A 101 -5.43 -8.37 11.63
CA ASN A 101 -4.27 -8.88 10.89
C ASN A 101 -2.93 -8.32 11.42
N ALA A 102 -2.96 -7.14 12.04
CA ALA A 102 -1.82 -6.54 12.73
C ALA A 102 -1.57 -7.21 14.10
N SER A 103 -2.61 -7.45 14.90
CA SER A 103 -2.49 -8.06 16.23
C SER A 103 -2.26 -9.57 16.21
N LYS A 104 -2.84 -10.33 15.25
CA LYS A 104 -2.56 -11.77 15.09
C LYS A 104 -1.09 -12.06 14.75
N LYS A 105 -0.36 -11.11 14.14
CA LYS A 105 1.07 -11.27 13.81
C LYS A 105 2.02 -11.02 15.00
N ASN A 106 1.52 -10.50 16.12
CA ASN A 106 2.30 -10.32 17.36
C ASN A 106 2.18 -11.50 18.34
N ALA A 107 1.12 -12.31 18.24
CA ALA A 107 0.99 -13.57 18.98
C ALA A 107 1.56 -14.71 18.11
N ASP A 108 2.80 -15.11 18.38
CA ASP A 108 3.56 -16.14 17.66
C ASP A 108 3.66 -15.97 16.14
N ALA A 109 4.44 -14.99 15.69
CA ALA A 109 4.90 -14.90 14.31
C ALA A 109 5.60 -16.20 13.80
N ARG A 110 6.03 -17.08 14.71
CA ARG A 110 6.62 -18.39 14.42
C ARG A 110 5.61 -19.48 14.01
N ASN A 111 4.32 -19.32 14.35
CA ASN A 111 3.28 -20.33 14.10
C ASN A 111 2.30 -19.95 12.98
N GLN A 112 2.44 -18.77 12.37
CA GLN A 112 1.66 -18.48 11.17
C GLN A 112 2.35 -19.08 9.94
N PRO A 113 1.62 -19.79 9.07
CA PRO A 113 2.18 -20.30 7.83
C PRO A 113 2.69 -19.10 7.01
N ASP A 114 3.97 -19.14 6.66
CA ASP A 114 4.55 -18.15 5.77
C ASP A 114 3.83 -18.21 4.43
N GLN A 115 3.37 -17.06 3.94
CA GLN A 115 2.70 -16.95 2.64
C GLN A 115 3.59 -17.41 1.48
N PHE A 116 4.91 -17.45 1.69
CA PHE A 116 5.91 -17.90 0.72
C PHE A 116 6.35 -19.35 0.91
N ALA A 117 5.83 -20.08 1.92
CA ALA A 117 6.32 -21.40 2.30
C ALA A 117 6.37 -22.40 1.13
N ASN A 118 5.43 -22.28 0.19
CA ASN A 118 5.28 -23.24 -0.91
C ASN A 118 6.01 -22.82 -2.21
N PHE A 119 6.70 -21.67 -2.23
CA PHE A 119 7.32 -21.15 -3.46
C PHE A 119 8.45 -22.04 -3.99
N PHE A 120 9.04 -22.88 -3.13
CA PHE A 120 10.10 -23.82 -3.47
C PHE A 120 9.65 -25.29 -3.46
N ASN A 121 8.34 -25.57 -3.46
CA ASN A 121 7.84 -26.95 -3.48
C ASN A 121 8.05 -27.64 -4.83
N ASP A 122 8.32 -26.88 -5.89
CA ASP A 122 8.61 -27.44 -7.22
C ASP A 122 10.11 -27.77 -7.33
N PRO A 123 10.48 -29.07 -7.42
CA PRO A 123 11.88 -29.49 -7.49
C PRO A 123 12.54 -29.16 -8.84
N ASN A 124 11.77 -28.72 -9.84
CA ASN A 124 12.28 -28.39 -11.18
C ASN A 124 12.65 -26.91 -11.34
N ILE A 125 12.55 -26.11 -10.27
CA ILE A 125 12.99 -24.71 -10.28
C ILE A 125 14.50 -24.68 -10.59
N ASP A 126 14.84 -23.99 -11.68
CA ASP A 126 16.23 -23.78 -12.05
C ASP A 126 16.92 -22.76 -11.13
N ILE A 127 18.24 -22.74 -11.14
CA ILE A 127 19.06 -21.88 -10.27
C ILE A 127 18.75 -20.38 -10.40
N GLN A 128 18.47 -19.88 -11.62
CA GLN A 128 18.21 -18.46 -11.85
C GLN A 128 16.84 -18.09 -11.30
N THR A 129 15.83 -18.93 -11.56
CA THR A 129 14.48 -18.75 -11.02
C THR A 129 14.49 -18.84 -9.48
N GLY A 130 15.23 -19.79 -8.91
CA GLY A 130 15.36 -19.96 -7.47
C GLY A 130 16.02 -18.75 -6.78
N ALA A 131 17.09 -18.21 -7.36
CA ALA A 131 17.75 -17.01 -6.85
C ALA A 131 16.82 -15.78 -6.89
N LEU A 132 16.07 -15.62 -7.98
CA LEU A 132 15.09 -14.53 -8.11
C LEU A 132 13.98 -14.64 -7.05
N LEU A 133 13.40 -15.83 -6.87
CA LEU A 133 12.38 -16.08 -5.84
C LEU A 133 12.93 -15.81 -4.43
N GLY A 134 14.17 -16.21 -4.15
CA GLY A 134 14.82 -15.98 -2.87
C GLY A 134 14.98 -14.49 -2.53
N ARG A 135 15.47 -13.69 -3.50
CA ARG A 135 15.57 -12.22 -3.37
C ARG A 135 14.20 -11.61 -3.15
N PHE A 136 13.22 -11.96 -4.00
CA PHE A 136 11.85 -11.49 -3.91
C PHE A 136 11.26 -11.71 -2.51
N ILE A 137 11.31 -12.93 -1.99
CA ILE A 137 10.77 -13.27 -0.67
C ILE A 137 11.43 -12.47 0.46
N ALA A 138 12.75 -12.26 0.40
CA ALA A 138 13.47 -11.49 1.40
C ALA A 138 13.03 -10.01 1.40
N GLU A 139 12.92 -9.42 0.21
CA GLU A 139 12.49 -8.04 0.02
C GLU A 139 11.01 -7.86 0.41
N GLU A 140 10.13 -8.81 0.08
CA GLU A 140 8.71 -8.77 0.46
C GLU A 140 8.47 -8.80 1.96
N ARG A 141 9.24 -9.63 2.68
CA ARG A 141 9.19 -9.65 4.14
C ARG A 141 9.62 -8.31 4.73
N ASP A 142 10.59 -7.65 4.10
CA ASP A 142 11.07 -6.33 4.49
C ASP A 142 10.07 -5.21 4.19
N SER A 143 9.54 -5.15 2.97
CA SER A 143 8.45 -4.25 2.56
C SER A 143 7.25 -4.38 3.51
N GLY A 144 6.88 -5.61 3.86
CA GLY A 144 5.83 -5.88 4.84
C GLY A 144 6.14 -5.32 6.24
N ARG A 145 7.40 -5.32 6.69
CA ARG A 145 7.79 -4.68 7.98
C ARG A 145 7.67 -3.16 7.89
N HIS A 146 8.15 -2.54 6.81
CA HIS A 146 8.03 -1.10 6.60
C HIS A 146 6.57 -0.63 6.59
N LEU A 147 5.68 -1.34 5.88
CA LEU A 147 4.24 -1.00 5.85
C LEU A 147 3.59 -1.13 7.23
N ARG A 148 3.97 -2.15 8.01
CA ARG A 148 3.48 -2.30 9.40
C ARG A 148 3.95 -1.17 10.28
N GLY A 149 5.25 -0.84 10.25
CA GLY A 149 5.80 0.28 11.03
C GLY A 149 5.16 1.62 10.66
N ALA A 150 4.91 1.86 9.37
CA ALA A 150 4.20 3.06 8.90
C ALA A 150 2.76 3.10 9.41
N TYR A 151 2.02 1.98 9.34
CA TYR A 151 0.65 1.89 9.85
C TYR A 151 0.58 2.10 11.37
N GLU A 152 1.52 1.52 12.12
CA GLU A 152 1.62 1.70 13.57
C GLU A 152 1.93 3.16 13.92
N SER A 153 2.87 3.79 13.22
CA SER A 153 3.22 5.20 13.40
C SER A 153 2.02 6.12 13.15
N LEU A 154 1.24 5.87 12.10
CA LEU A 154 0.01 6.62 11.81
C LEU A 154 -1.03 6.48 12.93
N ASN A 155 -1.18 5.28 13.50
CA ASN A 155 -2.13 5.05 14.60
C ASN A 155 -1.62 5.63 15.93
N GLY A 156 -0.31 5.58 16.18
CA GLY A 156 0.33 6.17 17.35
C GLY A 156 0.21 7.70 17.35
N ARG A 157 0.52 8.36 16.23
CA ARG A 157 0.35 9.81 16.06
C ARG A 157 -1.10 10.26 16.26
N ALA A 158 -2.06 9.47 15.78
CA ALA A 158 -3.48 9.77 15.99
C ALA A 158 -3.93 9.61 17.45
N ALA A 159 -3.26 8.77 18.23
CA ALA A 159 -3.53 8.59 19.66
C ALA A 159 -2.79 9.61 20.54
N SER A 160 -1.68 10.16 20.05
CA SER A 160 -0.86 11.17 20.74
C SER A 160 -1.13 12.61 20.30
N ALA A 161 -2.03 12.83 19.34
CA ALA A 161 -2.49 14.17 19.00
C ALA A 161 -3.09 14.80 20.27
N PRO A 162 -2.59 15.97 20.72
CA PRO A 162 -3.14 16.61 21.89
C PRO A 162 -4.63 16.88 21.63
N GLU A 163 -5.50 16.55 22.60
CA GLU A 163 -6.96 16.77 22.54
C GLU A 163 -7.37 18.25 22.29
N GLY A 164 -6.39 19.15 22.12
CA GLY A 164 -6.54 20.59 21.88
C GLY A 164 -6.62 21.04 20.42
N GLU A 165 -6.00 20.36 19.45
CA GLU A 165 -5.95 20.87 18.05
C GLU A 165 -7.33 20.87 17.36
N GLY A 166 -8.18 19.87 17.65
CA GLY A 166 -9.58 19.84 17.19
C GLY A 166 -10.42 20.95 17.84
N ARG A 167 -10.19 21.21 19.13
CA ARG A 167 -10.87 22.31 19.86
C ARG A 167 -10.43 23.67 19.36
N GLU A 168 -9.17 23.87 19.02
CA GLU A 168 -8.68 25.13 18.46
C GLU A 168 -9.28 25.41 17.09
N LEU A 169 -9.33 24.41 16.21
CA LEU A 169 -9.99 24.57 14.90
C LEU A 169 -11.49 24.83 15.05
N ASP A 170 -12.18 24.12 15.93
CA ASP A 170 -13.60 24.36 16.21
C ASP A 170 -13.84 25.75 16.80
N GLN A 171 -12.94 26.24 17.68
CA GLN A 171 -12.99 27.59 18.24
C GLN A 171 -12.71 28.66 17.18
N ILE A 172 -11.77 28.42 16.26
CA ILE A 172 -11.46 29.32 15.15
C ILE A 172 -12.66 29.43 14.20
N CYS A 173 -13.27 28.30 13.84
CA CYS A 173 -14.50 28.27 13.03
C CYS A 173 -15.64 29.03 13.70
N ALA A 174 -15.90 28.77 14.99
CA ALA A 174 -16.95 29.48 15.73
C ALA A 174 -16.70 31.00 15.81
N ARG A 175 -15.44 31.43 15.94
CA ARG A 175 -15.07 32.85 15.92
C ARG A 175 -15.27 33.48 14.54
N LEU A 176 -14.96 32.77 13.46
CA LEU A 176 -15.20 33.23 12.09
C LEU A 176 -16.69 33.38 11.79
N ASP A 177 -17.52 32.45 12.24
CA ASP A 177 -18.98 32.53 12.10
C ASP A 177 -19.54 33.74 12.85
N SER A 178 -19.07 33.97 14.09
CA SER A 178 -19.46 35.13 14.89
C SER A 178 -19.05 36.45 14.23
N LEU A 179 -17.82 36.55 13.70
CA LEU A 179 -17.36 37.74 12.99
C LEU A 179 -18.18 38.00 11.72
N THR A 180 -18.52 36.94 11.00
CA THR A 180 -19.35 37.03 9.79
C THR A 180 -20.74 37.58 10.14
N ALA A 181 -21.36 37.08 11.21
CA ALA A 181 -22.65 37.58 11.68
C ALA A 181 -22.59 39.07 12.06
N THR A 182 -21.58 39.49 12.83
CA THR A 182 -21.41 40.90 13.22
C THR A 182 -21.20 41.82 12.02
N ILE A 183 -20.47 41.36 10.98
CA ILE A 183 -20.27 42.14 9.75
C ILE A 183 -21.60 42.33 9.02
N GLU A 184 -22.44 41.30 8.93
CA GLU A 184 -23.75 41.41 8.29
C GLU A 184 -24.70 42.34 9.06
N GLU A 185 -24.69 42.31 10.40
CA GLU A 185 -25.44 43.25 11.24
C GLU A 185 -24.99 44.71 11.02
N LEU A 186 -23.68 44.96 10.96
CA LEU A 186 -23.14 46.30 10.70
C LEU A 186 -23.47 46.81 9.29
N LYS A 187 -23.48 45.93 8.29
CA LYS A 187 -23.91 46.28 6.92
C LYS A 187 -25.40 46.66 6.89
N ALA A 188 -26.24 45.91 7.60
CA ALA A 188 -27.67 46.21 7.69
C ALA A 188 -27.93 47.55 8.39
N ALA A 189 -27.22 47.83 9.49
CA ALA A 189 -27.35 49.08 10.24
C ALA A 189 -26.85 50.33 9.48
N ARG A 190 -25.99 50.16 8.48
CA ARG A 190 -25.47 51.26 7.64
C ARG A 190 -26.32 51.52 6.39
N SER A 191 -27.29 50.66 6.10
CA SER A 191 -28.13 50.70 4.90
C SER A 191 -29.57 51.17 5.17
N GLY A 192 -29.90 51.49 6.43
CA GLY A 192 -31.14 52.15 6.86
C GLY A 192 -30.85 53.52 7.45
#